data_AF-A0A947KB74-F1
#
_entry.id   AF-A0A947KB74-F1
#
_cell.length_a   1.000
_cell.length_b   1.000
_cell.length_c   1.000
_cell.angle_alpha   90.00
_cell.angle_beta   90.00
_cell.angle_gamma   90.00
#
_symmetry.space_group_name_H-M   'P 1'
#
loop_
_entity.id
_entity.type
_entity.pdbx_description
1 polymer ?
#
loop_
_entity_poly.entity_id
_entity_poly.type
_entity_poly.pdbx_seq_one_letter_code
_entity_poly.pdbx_strand_id
1 'polypeptide(L)'
;MKKRTNCWEYKNCGREPGGRKAETEGVCPAAINQEFDGVNGGQCAGRFCWMIENTSCNKLNIIALKFIKCTECEFYQLVEEEENRSLVLTKWDHELDRSRVKSG
;
A
#
# COMPACT_ATOMS: atom_id res chain seq x y z
N MET A 1 4.87 -13.12 -15.64
CA MET A 1 4.03 -12.14 -14.91
C MET A 1 4.82 -10.85 -14.77
N LYS A 2 4.21 -9.69 -15.04
CA LYS A 2 4.87 -8.39 -14.88
C LYS A 2 5.01 -8.10 -13.38
N LYS A 3 6.23 -7.81 -12.90
CA LYS A 3 6.46 -7.42 -11.49
C LYS A 3 5.68 -6.13 -11.23
N ARG A 4 4.82 -6.13 -10.19
CA ARG A 4 4.13 -4.93 -9.71
C ARG A 4 5.07 -4.14 -8.81
N THR A 5 5.08 -2.81 -8.92
CA THR A 5 5.92 -1.95 -8.09
C THR A 5 5.18 -1.52 -6.82
N ASN A 6 5.90 -1.43 -5.72
CA ASN A 6 5.38 -0.91 -4.45
C ASN A 6 5.57 0.61 -4.36
N CYS A 7 4.86 1.27 -3.44
CA CYS A 7 4.85 2.72 -3.33
C CYS A 7 6.25 3.32 -3.13
N TRP A 8 7.12 2.63 -2.39
CA TRP A 8 8.49 3.09 -2.11
C TRP A 8 9.41 2.96 -3.33
N GLU A 9 9.22 1.94 -4.17
CA GLU A 9 9.93 1.79 -5.45
C GLU A 9 9.47 2.90 -6.42
N TYR A 10 8.15 3.11 -6.55
CA TYR A 10 7.59 4.13 -7.45
C TYR A 10 7.97 5.55 -7.05
N LYS A 11 7.83 5.89 -5.76
CA LYS A 11 8.18 7.23 -5.24
C LYS A 11 9.68 7.40 -4.97
N ASN A 12 10.48 6.33 -5.09
CA ASN A 12 11.90 6.30 -4.78
C ASN A 12 12.23 6.95 -3.41
N CYS A 13 11.40 6.67 -2.40
CA CYS A 13 11.48 7.38 -1.13
C CYS A 13 12.65 6.90 -0.25
N GLY A 14 13.12 5.66 -0.43
CA GLY A 14 14.28 5.11 0.27
C GLY A 14 14.01 4.69 1.72
N ARG A 15 12.75 4.55 2.13
CA ARG A 15 12.34 4.15 3.49
C ARG A 15 11.86 2.69 3.57
N GLU A 16 12.08 1.90 2.52
CA GLU A 16 11.97 0.44 2.55
C GLU A 16 13.04 -0.19 3.47
N PRO A 17 12.88 -1.45 3.91
CA PRO A 17 13.93 -2.17 4.63
C PRO A 17 15.27 -2.15 3.88
N GLY A 18 16.34 -1.70 4.54
CA GLY A 18 17.66 -1.53 3.92
C GLY A 18 17.78 -0.32 2.98
N GLY A 19 16.72 0.49 2.83
CA GLY A 19 16.72 1.69 2.01
C GLY A 19 17.60 2.81 2.59
N ARG A 20 18.07 3.71 1.72
CA ARG A 20 19.02 4.80 2.05
C ARG A 20 18.56 5.77 3.17
N LYS A 21 17.28 5.78 3.50
CA LYS A 21 16.67 6.61 4.55
C LYS A 21 16.09 5.81 5.71
N ALA A 22 16.18 4.48 5.68
CA ALA A 22 15.61 3.62 6.71
C ALA A 22 16.24 3.87 8.08
N GLU A 23 17.55 4.08 8.14
CA GLU A 23 18.28 4.32 9.40
C GLU A 23 18.02 5.72 9.98
N THR A 24 17.90 6.74 9.11
CA THR A 24 17.81 8.14 9.54
C THR A 24 16.37 8.62 9.72
N GLU A 25 15.42 8.14 8.92
CA GLU A 25 14.00 8.53 8.96
C GLU A 25 13.09 7.37 9.43
N GLY A 26 13.66 6.23 9.79
CA GLY A 26 12.92 5.01 10.14
C GLY A 26 12.31 4.31 8.91
N VAL A 27 12.08 3.00 9.02
CA VAL A 27 11.39 2.23 7.97
C VAL A 27 9.93 2.68 7.83
N CYS A 28 9.46 2.80 6.60
CA CYS A 28 8.08 3.17 6.29
C CYS A 28 7.12 2.05 6.74
N PRO A 29 6.04 2.35 7.49
CA PRO A 29 5.09 1.34 7.93
C PRO A 29 4.48 0.53 6.77
N ALA A 30 4.27 1.14 5.61
CA ALA A 30 3.75 0.42 4.43
C ALA A 30 4.69 -0.67 3.92
N ALA A 31 6.00 -0.54 4.15
CA ALA A 31 7.02 -1.48 3.69
C ALA A 31 7.29 -2.64 4.67
N ILE A 32 6.63 -2.65 5.83
CA ILE A 32 6.80 -3.71 6.86
C ILE A 32 5.47 -4.27 7.36
N ASN A 33 4.33 -3.68 7.00
CA ASN A 33 3.04 -4.20 7.40
C ASN A 33 2.68 -5.47 6.60
N GLN A 34 2.93 -6.63 7.21
CA GLN A 34 2.68 -7.95 6.63
C GLN A 34 1.20 -8.35 6.60
N GLU A 35 0.31 -7.66 7.32
CA GLU A 35 -1.13 -7.95 7.34
C GLU A 35 -1.73 -7.93 5.92
N PHE A 36 -1.19 -7.05 5.08
CA PHE A 36 -1.66 -6.80 3.72
C PHE A 36 -0.70 -7.34 2.64
N ASP A 37 0.23 -8.23 3.00
CA ASP A 37 1.13 -8.84 2.01
C ASP A 37 0.32 -9.54 0.91
N GLY A 38 0.69 -9.29 -0.35
CA GLY A 38 -0.03 -9.77 -1.54
C GLY A 38 -1.26 -8.94 -1.94
N VAL A 39 -1.75 -8.02 -1.10
CA VAL A 39 -2.89 -7.16 -1.46
C VAL A 39 -2.54 -6.31 -2.68
N ASN A 40 -3.46 -6.30 -3.65
CA ASN A 40 -3.26 -5.69 -4.97
C ASN A 40 -1.94 -6.16 -5.61
N GLY A 41 -1.55 -7.43 -5.45
CA GLY A 41 -0.30 -7.96 -5.99
C GLY A 41 0.99 -7.28 -5.50
N GLY A 42 0.93 -6.57 -4.38
CA GLY A 42 2.07 -5.89 -3.76
C GLY A 42 2.78 -6.73 -2.70
N GLN A 43 3.87 -6.17 -2.16
CA GLN A 43 4.56 -6.71 -0.98
C GLN A 43 4.21 -5.86 0.24
N CYS A 44 3.95 -6.50 1.38
CA CYS A 44 3.40 -5.85 2.56
C CYS A 44 2.23 -4.96 2.15
N ALA A 45 2.11 -3.76 2.71
CA ALA A 45 1.10 -2.79 2.27
C ALA A 45 1.59 -1.86 1.14
N GLY A 46 2.58 -2.26 0.35
CA GLY A 46 3.22 -1.43 -0.66
C GLY A 46 2.28 -0.97 -1.79
N ARG A 47 1.32 -1.82 -2.18
CA ARG A 47 0.22 -1.48 -3.10
C ARG A 47 -1.11 -1.26 -2.39
N PHE A 48 -1.03 -0.93 -1.09
CA PHE A 48 -2.16 -0.61 -0.23
C PHE A 48 -1.82 0.54 0.74
N CYS A 49 -0.83 1.35 0.37
CA CYS A 49 -0.21 2.29 1.30
C CYS A 49 -1.16 3.39 1.77
N TRP A 50 -2.23 3.67 1.02
CA TRP A 50 -3.28 4.63 1.39
C TRP A 50 -4.06 4.21 2.65
N MET A 51 -4.08 2.92 2.97
CA MET A 51 -4.74 2.38 4.18
C MET A 51 -3.81 2.24 5.40
N ILE A 52 -2.58 2.77 5.31
CA ILE A 52 -1.56 2.69 6.37
C ILE A 52 -1.27 4.08 6.93
N GLU A 53 -1.22 4.26 8.24
CA GLU A 53 -0.88 5.56 8.85
C GLU A 53 0.63 5.84 8.76
N ASN A 54 1.03 7.11 8.93
CA ASN A 54 2.43 7.51 9.13
C ASN A 54 3.41 7.08 8.00
N THR A 55 2.93 7.01 6.76
CA THR A 55 3.75 6.69 5.57
C THR A 55 4.61 7.88 5.12
N SER A 56 5.63 7.62 4.31
CA SER A 56 6.55 8.67 3.83
C SER A 56 5.87 9.75 2.98
N CYS A 57 4.90 9.39 2.13
CA CYS A 57 4.19 10.33 1.27
C CYS A 57 3.10 11.11 2.00
N ASN A 58 2.63 10.61 3.15
CA ASN A 58 1.58 11.25 3.93
C ASN A 58 1.66 10.80 5.40
N LYS A 59 1.91 11.78 6.28
CA LYS A 59 2.05 11.61 7.73
C LYS A 59 0.73 11.75 8.50
N LEU A 60 -0.40 11.84 7.79
CA LEU A 60 -1.71 11.81 8.45
C LEU A 60 -1.92 10.47 9.16
N ASN A 61 -2.43 10.55 10.38
CA ASN A 61 -2.84 9.41 11.21
C ASN A 61 -4.33 9.08 11.03
N ILE A 62 -5.13 9.93 10.39
CA ILE A 62 -6.55 9.66 10.13
C ILE A 62 -6.67 9.07 8.71
N ILE A 63 -6.98 7.77 8.63
CA ILE A 63 -7.07 7.03 7.36
C ILE A 63 -8.07 7.65 6.37
N ALA A 64 -9.24 8.09 6.81
CA ALA A 64 -10.24 8.69 5.91
C ALA A 64 -9.72 9.96 5.21
N LEU A 65 -9.07 10.86 5.97
CA LEU A 65 -8.47 12.07 5.42
C LEU A 65 -7.27 11.76 4.53
N LYS A 66 -6.49 10.76 4.93
CA LYS A 66 -5.38 10.27 4.11
C LYS A 66 -5.88 9.73 2.78
N PHE A 67 -6.94 8.93 2.79
CA PHE A 67 -7.52 8.31 1.60
C PHE A 67 -7.96 9.36 0.59
N ILE A 68 -8.69 10.40 1.04
CA ILE A 68 -9.09 11.53 0.19
C ILE A 68 -7.88 12.19 -0.48
N LYS A 69 -6.75 12.37 0.23
CA LYS A 69 -5.52 12.90 -0.39
C LYS A 69 -4.85 11.90 -1.33
N CYS A 70 -4.99 10.60 -1.07
CA CYS A 70 -4.37 9.57 -1.87
C CYS A 70 -5.09 9.32 -3.20
N THR A 71 -6.36 9.69 -3.37
CA THR A 71 -7.03 9.60 -4.68
C THR A 71 -6.39 10.51 -5.74
N GLU A 72 -5.68 11.56 -5.30
CA GLU A 72 -4.87 12.45 -6.15
C GLU A 72 -3.41 11.96 -6.33
N CYS A 73 -3.02 10.87 -5.66
CA CYS A 73 -1.67 10.33 -5.76
C CYS A 73 -1.52 9.48 -7.03
N GLU A 74 -0.55 9.82 -7.88
CA GLU A 74 -0.23 9.08 -9.11
C GLU A 74 0.00 7.57 -8.86
N PHE A 75 0.57 7.21 -7.70
CA PHE A 75 0.78 5.80 -7.38
C PHE A 75 -0.54 5.08 -7.06
N TYR A 76 -1.47 5.74 -6.38
CA TYR A 76 -2.81 5.17 -6.17
C TYR A 76 -3.51 4.96 -7.50
N GLN A 77 -3.50 5.99 -8.37
CA GLN A 77 -4.14 5.93 -9.68
C GLN A 77 -3.52 4.84 -10.56
N LEU A 78 -2.19 4.68 -10.52
CA LEU A 78 -1.51 3.56 -11.17
C LEU A 78 -2.06 2.22 -10.67
N VAL A 79 -2.18 2.03 -9.34
CA VAL A 79 -2.68 0.77 -8.77
C VAL A 79 -4.13 0.51 -9.17
N GLU A 80 -4.96 1.55 -9.14
CA GLU A 80 -6.37 1.49 -9.56
C GLU A 80 -6.51 1.06 -11.02
N GLU A 81 -5.74 1.67 -11.93
CA GLU A 81 -5.71 1.30 -13.36
C GLU A 81 -5.24 -0.15 -13.55
N GLU A 82 -4.21 -0.53 -12.80
CA GLU A 82 -3.53 -1.82 -12.90
C GLU A 82 -4.33 -3.02 -12.36
N GLU A 83 -5.18 -2.80 -11.35
CA GLU A 83 -6.04 -3.83 -10.74
C GLU A 83 -7.48 -3.80 -11.26
N ASN A 84 -7.96 -2.62 -11.65
CA ASN A 84 -9.28 -2.39 -12.23
C ASN A 84 -10.38 -3.04 -11.35
N ARG A 85 -11.13 -4.02 -11.87
CA ARG A 85 -12.22 -4.70 -11.14
C ARG A 85 -11.76 -5.59 -9.98
N SER A 86 -10.47 -5.87 -9.88
CA SER A 86 -9.88 -6.68 -8.81
C SER A 86 -9.27 -5.82 -7.70
N LEU A 87 -9.44 -4.49 -7.76
CA LEU A 87 -8.88 -3.58 -6.77
C LEU A 87 -9.48 -3.87 -5.39
N VAL A 88 -8.60 -4.18 -4.44
CA VAL A 88 -8.90 -4.15 -3.02
C VAL A 88 -8.65 -2.73 -2.54
N LEU A 89 -9.73 -2.02 -2.21
CA LEU A 89 -9.68 -0.59 -1.91
C LEU A 89 -9.54 -0.30 -0.41
N THR A 90 -10.28 -1.04 0.41
CA THR A 90 -10.40 -0.83 1.85
C THR A 90 -10.12 -2.12 2.63
N LYS A 91 -9.91 -1.99 3.95
CA LYS A 91 -9.70 -3.16 4.82
C LYS A 91 -10.91 -4.13 4.78
N TRP A 92 -12.11 -3.60 4.60
CA TRP A 92 -13.32 -4.38 4.45
C TRP A 92 -13.31 -5.24 3.18
N ASP A 93 -12.83 -4.69 2.06
CA ASP A 93 -12.68 -5.45 0.82
C ASP A 93 -11.69 -6.62 1.00
N HIS A 94 -10.58 -6.36 1.71
CA HIS A 94 -9.58 -7.39 2.02
C HIS A 94 -10.16 -8.52 2.90
N GLU A 95 -10.93 -8.16 3.94
CA GLU A 95 -11.57 -9.13 4.82
C GLU A 95 -12.60 -10.01 4.09
N LEU A 96 -13.43 -9.39 3.22
CA LEU A 96 -14.40 -10.09 2.40
C LEU A 96 -13.71 -11.06 1.44
N ASP A 97 -12.62 -10.66 0.80
CA ASP A 97 -11.88 -11.54 -0.12
C ASP A 97 -11.28 -12.75 0.62
N ARG A 98 -10.70 -12.54 1.80
CA ARG A 98 -10.19 -13.63 2.64
C ARG A 98 -11.29 -14.59 3.12
N SER A 99 -12.51 -14.10 3.36
CA SER A 99 -13.64 -14.96 3.72
C SER A 99 -14.06 -15.89 2.58
N ARG A 100 -13.95 -15.43 1.32
CA ARG A 100 -14.28 -16.23 0.13
C ARG A 100 -13.26 -17.34 -0.10
N VAL A 101 -11.97 -17.06 0.10
CA VAL A 101 -10.89 -18.06 -0.02
C VAL A 101 -11.00 -19.16 1.03
N LYS A 102 -11.50 -18.86 2.25
CA LYS A 102 -11.67 -19.86 3.31
C LYS A 102 -12.91 -20.76 3.16
N SER A 103 -13.81 -20.42 2.23
CA SER A 103 -15.09 -21.11 2.04
C SER A 103 -15.08 -22.12 0.89
N GLY A 104 -13.95 -22.30 0.20
CA GLY A 104 -13.74 -23.28 -0.88
C GLY A 104 -12.57 -24.20 -0.56
#